data_AF-A0A1N7Q1C0-F1
#
_entry.id   AF-A0A1N7Q1C0-F1
#
_cell.length_a   1.000
_cell.length_b   1.000
_cell.length_c   1.000
_cell.angle_alpha   90.00
_cell.angle_beta   90.00
_cell.angle_gamma   90.00
#
_symmetry.space_group_name_H-M   'P 1'
#
loop_
_entity.id
_entity.type
_entity.pdbx_description
1 polymer ?
#
loop_
_entity_poly.entity_id
_entity_poly.type
_entity_poly.pdbx_seq_one_letter_code
_entity_poly.pdbx_strand_id
1 'polypeptide(L)'
;MCARLGDYDPPAIEAELADIQAEIDDIAFDLYGFSDADRAAALGSSGAVDEDDGVNDASEDDDGADAVDQTAGLLSWAAGVAFGRFDWRLATGEREAPPEPEPFDPLPAKSPGMLPDDAEPFHVHSGILVDDQGHPNDLARLIEEVLARVEGPVPADVRRWLQRDFFKFHLGQYSKSRRKAPIYWPLSTSSGSYTLWLYYPSLTDQTLFTAVNDFIEPKLKQVGQDVAALRTKGSARSRDDEKAFEALQALELELIELRDTLLAIAQTYRPNHDDGVQITAAPLWQLFRLKPWQKVLKDTWAKLEKGDYDWAHLAMAYWPDRVREKCETDKSLAIAHDLEHLYVEPEPKPTKARGRKKNG
;
A
#
# COMPACT_ATOMS: atom_id res chain seq x y z
N MET A 1 44.92 15.36 -23.13
CA MET A 1 44.02 15.88 -24.17
C MET A 1 43.77 14.77 -25.17
N CYS A 2 42.75 13.94 -24.93
CA CYS A 2 42.26 12.96 -25.91
C CYS A 2 41.13 13.64 -26.67
N ALA A 3 41.34 13.86 -27.97
CA ALA A 3 40.32 14.33 -28.89
C ALA A 3 39.21 13.27 -28.98
N ARG A 4 37.96 13.66 -28.74
CA ARG A 4 36.79 12.85 -29.12
C ARG A 4 36.76 12.80 -30.65
N LEU A 5 36.99 11.62 -31.19
CA LEU A 5 36.79 11.30 -32.60
C LEU A 5 35.28 11.11 -32.82
N GLY A 6 34.67 12.00 -33.60
CA GLY A 6 33.28 11.92 -34.03
C GLY A 6 32.51 13.20 -33.71
N ASP A 7 32.09 13.93 -34.76
CA ASP A 7 31.14 15.02 -34.63
C ASP A 7 29.80 14.43 -34.16
N TYR A 8 29.32 14.87 -32.99
CA TYR A 8 28.03 14.49 -32.44
C TYR A 8 26.94 15.27 -33.19
N ASP A 9 26.27 14.59 -34.13
CA ASP A 9 25.20 15.16 -34.97
C ASP A 9 23.86 14.48 -34.63
N PRO A 10 23.08 15.02 -33.69
CA PRO A 10 21.82 14.43 -33.23
C PRO A 10 20.81 14.13 -34.34
N PRO A 11 20.59 15.03 -35.33
CA PRO A 11 19.72 14.73 -36.48
C PRO A 11 20.13 13.50 -37.29
N ALA A 12 21.44 13.27 -37.46
CA ALA A 12 21.94 12.11 -38.18
C ALA A 12 21.71 10.81 -37.39
N ILE A 13 21.89 10.87 -36.06
CA ILE A 13 21.62 9.75 -35.16
C ILE A 13 20.12 9.44 -35.11
N GLU A 14 19.26 10.45 -35.07
CA GLU A 14 17.80 10.27 -35.10
C GLU A 14 17.33 9.64 -36.42
N ALA A 15 17.92 10.04 -37.55
CA ALA A 15 17.64 9.43 -38.84
C ALA A 15 18.12 7.97 -38.90
N GLU A 16 19.32 7.68 -38.40
CA GLU A 16 19.86 6.32 -38.33
C GLU A 16 19.01 5.42 -37.42
N LEU A 17 18.53 5.93 -36.28
CA LEU A 17 17.63 5.20 -35.39
C LEU A 17 16.27 4.93 -36.03
N ALA A 18 15.74 5.89 -36.80
CA ALA A 18 14.48 5.70 -37.52
C ALA A 18 14.61 4.62 -38.61
N ASP A 19 15.74 4.60 -39.34
CA ASP A 19 16.02 3.59 -40.35
C ASP A 19 16.19 2.20 -39.73
N ILE A 20 16.92 2.09 -38.61
CA ILE A 20 17.07 0.83 -37.87
C ILE A 20 15.72 0.34 -37.33
N GLN A 21 14.88 1.23 -36.81
CA GLN A 21 13.56 0.86 -36.31
C GLN A 21 12.67 0.33 -37.45
N ALA A 22 12.71 0.95 -38.63
CA ALA A 22 11.97 0.48 -39.80
C ALA A 22 12.44 -0.92 -40.25
N GLU A 23 13.74 -1.19 -40.21
CA GLU A 23 14.29 -2.52 -40.53
C GLU A 23 13.85 -3.58 -39.51
N ILE A 24 13.84 -3.23 -38.21
CA ILE A 24 13.34 -4.11 -37.14
C ILE A 24 11.85 -4.43 -37.36
N ASP A 25 11.05 -3.42 -37.67
CA ASP A 25 9.61 -3.57 -37.88
C ASP A 25 9.32 -4.48 -39.07
N ASP A 26 10.03 -4.30 -40.20
CA ASP A 26 9.89 -5.15 -41.39
C ASP A 26 10.25 -6.61 -41.10
N ILE A 27 11.37 -6.85 -40.41
CA ILE A 27 11.79 -8.20 -40.00
C ILE A 27 10.75 -8.83 -39.08
N ALA A 28 10.22 -8.07 -38.12
CA ALA A 28 9.19 -8.56 -37.21
C ALA A 28 7.89 -8.89 -37.94
N PHE A 29 7.41 -8.01 -38.82
CA PHE A 29 6.19 -8.25 -39.57
C PHE A 29 6.31 -9.48 -40.48
N ASP A 30 7.47 -9.70 -41.08
CA ASP A 30 7.74 -10.90 -41.89
C ASP A 30 7.76 -12.17 -41.03
N LEU A 31 8.46 -12.14 -39.89
CA LEU A 31 8.63 -13.28 -39.01
C LEU A 31 7.30 -13.74 -38.38
N TYR A 32 6.43 -12.80 -38.04
CA TYR A 32 5.13 -13.07 -37.44
C TYR A 32 3.99 -13.19 -38.47
N GLY A 33 4.28 -13.02 -39.77
CA GLY A 33 3.29 -13.23 -40.84
C GLY A 33 2.17 -12.19 -40.86
N PHE A 34 2.47 -10.95 -40.51
CA PHE A 34 1.50 -9.84 -40.51
C PHE A 34 1.05 -9.53 -41.94
N SER A 35 -0.26 -9.38 -42.13
CA SER A 35 -0.83 -8.95 -43.41
C SER A 35 -0.58 -7.46 -43.66
N ASP A 36 -0.69 -7.00 -44.90
CA ASP A 36 -0.54 -5.58 -45.25
C ASP A 36 -1.52 -4.67 -44.47
N ALA A 37 -2.69 -5.20 -44.11
CA ALA A 37 -3.66 -4.50 -43.28
C ALA A 37 -3.17 -4.35 -41.82
N ASP A 38 -2.51 -5.37 -41.28
CA ASP A 38 -1.96 -5.36 -39.91
C ASP A 38 -0.74 -4.43 -39.84
N ARG A 39 0.11 -4.42 -40.87
CA ARG A 39 1.25 -3.49 -41.00
C ARG A 39 0.77 -2.04 -41.05
N ALA A 40 -0.25 -1.76 -41.86
CA ALA A 40 -0.83 -0.42 -41.97
C ALA A 40 -1.49 0.04 -40.66
N ALA A 41 -2.13 -0.87 -39.92
CA ALA A 41 -2.70 -0.55 -38.61
C ALA A 41 -1.62 -0.29 -37.55
N ALA A 42 -0.54 -1.07 -37.54
CA ALA A 42 0.57 -0.90 -36.61
C ALA A 42 1.34 0.42 -36.85
N LEU A 43 1.60 0.77 -38.12
CA LEU A 43 2.28 2.01 -38.50
C LEU A 43 1.36 3.25 -38.43
N GLY A 44 0.04 3.06 -38.55
CA GLY A 44 -0.96 4.13 -38.51
C GLY A 44 -1.45 4.49 -37.10
N SER A 45 -1.11 3.70 -36.08
CA SER A 45 -1.59 3.89 -34.69
C SER A 45 -0.77 4.89 -33.87
N SER A 46 0.01 5.76 -34.50
CA SER A 46 0.80 6.80 -33.83
C SER A 46 0.05 8.14 -33.74
N GLY A 47 -1.23 8.15 -33.33
CA GLY A 47 -1.93 9.44 -33.13
C GLY A 47 -3.45 9.50 -33.00
N ALA A 48 -4.15 8.45 -32.57
CA ALA A 48 -5.59 8.57 -32.30
C ALA A 48 -6.02 7.70 -31.10
N VAL A 49 -5.88 8.26 -29.90
CA VAL A 49 -6.62 7.84 -28.72
C VAL A 49 -7.91 8.65 -28.71
N ASP A 50 -9.04 8.01 -28.98
CA ASP A 50 -10.37 8.62 -28.80
C ASP A 50 -10.62 8.82 -27.29
N GLU A 51 -10.81 10.08 -26.92
CA GLU A 51 -11.30 10.54 -25.61
C GLU A 51 -12.81 10.28 -25.49
N ASP A 52 -13.24 9.36 -24.63
CA ASP A 52 -14.41 9.53 -23.73
C ASP A 52 -14.47 8.38 -22.71
N ASP A 53 -14.03 8.63 -21.48
CA ASP A 53 -14.90 8.49 -20.30
C ASP A 53 -14.19 9.06 -19.05
N GLY A 54 -14.79 10.10 -18.49
CA GLY A 54 -14.23 10.91 -17.43
C GLY A 54 -14.04 10.18 -16.09
N VAL A 55 -12.78 9.98 -15.72
CA VAL A 55 -12.31 10.14 -14.35
C VAL A 55 -11.02 10.94 -14.43
N ASN A 56 -10.98 12.09 -13.75
CA ASN A 56 -9.78 12.89 -13.62
C ASN A 56 -8.77 12.10 -12.75
N ASP A 57 -8.07 11.16 -13.39
CA ASP A 57 -6.95 10.43 -12.82
C ASP A 57 -5.73 11.27 -13.10
N ALA A 58 -5.22 11.93 -12.06
CA ALA A 58 -3.83 12.38 -12.07
C ALA A 58 -2.95 11.12 -11.87
N SER A 59 -3.00 10.22 -12.83
CA SER A 59 -1.95 9.24 -13.08
C SER A 59 -1.12 9.82 -14.21
N GLU A 60 0.00 10.42 -13.85
CA GLU A 60 1.11 10.57 -14.77
C GLU A 60 1.51 9.13 -15.15
N ASP A 61 0.91 8.61 -16.23
CA ASP A 61 1.40 7.42 -16.92
C ASP A 61 2.69 7.83 -17.64
N ASP A 62 3.77 7.91 -16.88
CA ASP A 62 5.12 7.80 -17.43
C ASP A 62 5.58 6.35 -17.19
N ASP A 63 5.71 5.59 -18.29
CA ASP A 63 6.36 4.27 -18.28
C ASP A 63 7.90 4.40 -18.10
N GLY A 64 8.41 5.62 -17.95
CA GLY A 64 9.69 5.87 -17.31
C GLY A 64 9.61 5.56 -15.82
N ALA A 65 10.54 4.76 -15.29
CA ALA A 65 10.77 4.76 -13.86
C ALA A 65 11.19 6.19 -13.47
N ASP A 66 10.23 7.01 -13.05
CA ASP A 66 10.48 8.33 -12.48
C ASP A 66 11.67 8.19 -11.54
N ALA A 67 12.70 9.00 -11.75
CA ALA A 67 13.90 8.97 -10.93
C ALA A 67 13.47 9.21 -9.48
N VAL A 68 13.34 8.12 -8.72
CA VAL A 68 12.92 8.17 -7.32
C VAL A 68 13.93 9.07 -6.62
N ASP A 69 13.44 10.11 -5.93
CA ASP A 69 14.31 10.92 -5.08
C ASP A 69 15.12 9.99 -4.19
N GLN A 70 16.44 9.96 -4.40
CA GLN A 70 17.32 8.97 -3.80
C GLN A 70 17.22 8.99 -2.28
N THR A 71 16.97 10.17 -1.70
CA THR A 71 16.78 10.35 -0.26
C THR A 71 15.46 9.71 0.21
N ALA A 72 14.34 10.04 -0.44
CA ALA A 72 13.04 9.43 -0.11
C ALA A 72 13.01 7.91 -0.34
N GLY A 73 13.66 7.43 -1.40
CA GLY A 73 13.84 6.01 -1.70
C GLY A 73 14.61 5.29 -0.59
N LEU A 74 15.73 5.87 -0.15
CA LEU A 74 16.55 5.32 0.93
C LEU A 74 15.79 5.30 2.27
N LEU A 75 15.05 6.37 2.60
CA LEU A 75 14.23 6.43 3.81
C LEU A 75 13.09 5.41 3.79
N SER A 76 12.45 5.22 2.63
CA SER A 76 11.40 4.20 2.45
C SER A 76 11.96 2.77 2.55
N TRP A 77 13.14 2.53 2.00
CA TRP A 77 13.84 1.26 2.16
C TRP A 77 14.20 1.01 3.62
N ALA A 78 14.74 2.00 4.34
CA ALA A 78 15.07 1.89 5.76
C ALA A 78 13.83 1.64 6.62
N ALA A 79 12.68 2.26 6.31
CA ALA A 79 11.41 1.91 6.93
C ALA A 79 11.05 0.44 6.69
N GLY A 80 11.28 -0.08 5.48
CA GLY A 80 11.10 -1.50 5.18
C GLY A 80 12.03 -2.42 5.97
N VAL A 81 13.29 -2.05 6.20
CA VAL A 81 14.19 -2.79 7.10
C VAL A 81 13.65 -2.78 8.53
N ALA A 82 13.18 -1.63 9.03
CA ALA A 82 12.59 -1.51 10.36
C ALA A 82 11.35 -2.39 10.56
N PHE A 83 10.56 -2.59 9.50
CA PHE A 83 9.42 -3.53 9.45
C PHE A 83 9.82 -4.99 9.17
N GLY A 84 11.11 -5.31 9.07
CA GLY A 84 11.60 -6.66 8.77
C GLY A 84 11.31 -7.12 7.34
N ARG A 85 10.98 -6.19 6.42
CA ARG A 85 10.72 -6.50 5.02
C ARG A 85 12.00 -6.77 4.24
N PHE A 86 12.99 -5.90 4.38
CA PHE A 86 14.24 -5.94 3.61
C PHE A 86 15.44 -6.33 4.47
N ASP A 87 16.40 -7.00 3.86
CA ASP A 87 17.64 -7.38 4.52
C ASP A 87 18.72 -6.30 4.35
N TRP A 88 19.08 -5.63 5.44
CA TRP A 88 20.12 -4.60 5.45
C TRP A 88 21.54 -5.15 5.23
N ARG A 89 21.76 -6.45 5.47
CA ARG A 89 23.07 -7.10 5.31
C ARG A 89 23.53 -7.15 3.86
N LEU A 90 22.62 -7.00 2.91
CA LEU A 90 22.94 -6.83 1.49
C LEU A 90 23.65 -5.50 1.23
N ALA A 91 23.29 -4.44 1.97
CA ALA A 91 23.92 -3.13 1.81
C ALA A 91 25.31 -3.06 2.45
N THR A 92 25.55 -3.83 3.51
CA THR A 92 26.87 -3.89 4.18
C THR A 92 27.81 -4.95 3.60
N GLY A 93 27.31 -5.83 2.72
CA GLY A 93 28.07 -6.96 2.18
C GLY A 93 28.22 -8.12 3.18
N GLU A 94 27.54 -8.10 4.32
CA GLU A 94 27.47 -9.23 5.25
C GLU A 94 26.74 -10.44 4.66
N ARG A 95 25.87 -10.20 3.67
CA ARG A 95 25.20 -11.23 2.87
C ARG A 95 25.38 -10.92 1.39
N GLU A 96 25.71 -11.93 0.60
CA GLU A 96 25.70 -11.80 -0.86
C GLU A 96 24.26 -11.81 -1.40
N ALA A 97 24.06 -11.07 -2.49
CA ALA A 97 22.81 -11.13 -3.24
C ALA A 97 22.69 -12.53 -3.89
N PRO A 98 21.49 -13.16 -3.84
CA PRO A 98 21.23 -14.37 -4.62
C PRO A 98 21.55 -14.13 -6.11
N PRO A 99 22.09 -15.14 -6.81
CA PRO A 99 22.30 -15.02 -8.25
C PRO A 99 20.95 -14.79 -8.97
N GLU A 100 21.00 -14.09 -10.10
CA GLU A 100 19.81 -13.94 -10.94
C GLU A 100 19.35 -15.32 -11.44
N PRO A 101 18.03 -15.58 -11.45
CA PRO A 101 17.50 -16.83 -11.99
C PRO A 101 17.76 -16.91 -13.50
N GLU A 102 18.00 -18.12 -14.01
CA GLU A 102 18.09 -18.35 -15.46
C GLU A 102 16.73 -18.09 -16.14
N PRO A 103 16.66 -17.81 -17.45
CA PRO A 103 15.42 -17.41 -18.14
C PRO A 103 14.22 -18.34 -17.97
N PHE A 104 14.44 -19.60 -17.60
CA PHE A 104 13.41 -20.62 -17.42
C PHE A 104 13.34 -21.18 -16.00
N ASP A 105 14.11 -20.60 -15.07
CA ASP A 105 14.02 -20.97 -13.66
C ASP A 105 12.68 -20.48 -13.07
N PRO A 106 12.14 -21.21 -12.07
CA PRO A 106 10.97 -20.73 -11.36
C PRO A 106 11.27 -19.38 -10.71
N LEU A 107 10.32 -18.45 -10.80
CA LEU A 107 10.44 -17.17 -10.10
C LEU A 107 10.61 -17.41 -8.60
N PRO A 108 11.54 -16.71 -7.94
CA PRO A 108 11.75 -16.88 -6.51
C PRO A 108 10.49 -16.45 -5.75
N ALA A 109 10.14 -17.19 -4.70
CA ALA A 109 8.96 -16.91 -3.89
C ALA A 109 9.01 -15.53 -3.20
N LYS A 110 10.21 -14.98 -2.98
CA LYS A 110 10.46 -13.64 -2.44
C LYS A 110 11.47 -12.92 -3.31
N SER A 111 11.40 -11.59 -3.32
CA SER A 111 12.43 -10.81 -4.02
C SER A 111 13.80 -10.98 -3.33
N PRO A 112 14.91 -10.92 -4.08
CA PRO A 112 16.25 -11.13 -3.54
C PRO A 112 16.62 -10.21 -2.37
N GLY A 113 16.04 -9.00 -2.35
CA GLY A 113 16.25 -7.99 -1.29
C GLY A 113 15.48 -8.24 0.01
N MET A 114 14.54 -9.21 0.02
CA MET A 114 13.73 -9.49 1.20
C MET A 114 14.54 -10.18 2.30
N LEU A 115 14.09 -9.97 3.53
CA LEU A 115 14.57 -10.73 4.68
C LEU A 115 14.18 -12.22 4.53
N PRO A 116 15.14 -13.16 4.65
CA PRO A 116 14.87 -14.60 4.70
C PRO A 116 14.01 -14.96 5.90
N ASP A 117 13.18 -16.01 5.80
CA ASP A 117 12.25 -16.40 6.89
C ASP A 117 12.96 -16.86 8.18
N ASP A 118 14.16 -17.41 8.05
CA ASP A 118 14.99 -17.91 9.14
C ASP A 118 15.95 -16.85 9.72
N ALA A 119 15.96 -15.65 9.15
CA ALA A 119 16.82 -14.58 9.59
C ALA A 119 16.18 -13.71 10.67
N GLU A 120 16.99 -13.28 11.63
CA GLU A 120 16.56 -12.27 12.59
C GLU A 120 16.37 -10.90 11.91
N PRO A 121 15.23 -10.22 12.15
CA PRO A 121 15.01 -8.88 11.64
C PRO A 121 15.91 -7.86 12.36
N PHE A 122 16.08 -6.68 11.76
CA PHE A 122 16.83 -5.59 12.39
C PHE A 122 16.22 -5.18 13.75
N HIS A 123 14.88 -5.19 13.82
CA HIS A 123 14.12 -4.87 15.02
C HIS A 123 12.96 -5.85 15.17
N VAL A 124 12.73 -6.37 16.37
CA VAL A 124 11.63 -7.30 16.64
C VAL A 124 10.37 -6.49 16.99
N HIS A 125 9.28 -6.72 16.25
CA HIS A 125 8.01 -6.02 16.46
C HIS A 125 6.81 -6.94 16.13
N SER A 126 5.61 -6.55 16.58
CA SER A 126 4.35 -7.28 16.37
C SER A 126 3.60 -6.85 15.10
N GLY A 127 4.32 -6.36 14.09
CA GLY A 127 3.71 -5.73 12.90
C GLY A 127 3.24 -4.28 13.09
N ILE A 128 3.50 -3.67 14.26
CA ILE A 128 3.16 -2.27 14.56
C ILE A 128 4.41 -1.53 15.01
N LEU A 129 4.67 -0.37 14.39
CA LEU A 129 5.63 0.62 14.86
C LEU A 129 4.89 1.92 15.20
N VAL A 130 5.55 2.87 15.86
CA VAL A 130 4.92 4.11 16.33
C VAL A 130 5.79 5.32 16.03
N ASP A 131 5.18 6.47 15.82
CA ASP A 131 5.84 7.77 15.85
C ASP A 131 5.73 8.35 17.27
N ASP A 132 6.61 7.91 18.17
CA ASP A 132 6.66 8.36 19.57
C ASP A 132 8.09 8.33 20.11
N GLN A 133 8.64 9.51 20.39
CA GLN A 133 10.04 9.65 20.79
C GLN A 133 10.30 8.94 22.13
N GLY A 134 11.30 8.05 22.12
CA GLY A 134 11.69 7.27 23.30
C GLY A 134 10.96 5.94 23.43
N HIS A 135 10.00 5.64 22.55
CA HIS A 135 9.38 4.32 22.46
C HIS A 135 10.35 3.31 21.80
N PRO A 136 10.44 2.05 22.26
CA PRO A 136 11.29 1.03 21.62
C PRO A 136 10.93 0.80 20.15
N ASN A 137 9.65 0.92 19.80
CA ASN A 137 9.16 0.77 18.42
C ASN A 137 9.05 2.11 17.66
N ASP A 138 9.81 3.13 18.06
CA ASP A 138 9.82 4.45 17.39
C ASP A 138 10.41 4.35 15.97
N LEU A 139 9.56 4.47 14.94
CA LEU A 139 9.94 4.26 13.54
C LEU A 139 10.99 5.27 13.07
N ALA A 140 10.90 6.54 13.50
CA ALA A 140 11.89 7.56 13.12
C ALA A 140 13.29 7.19 13.62
N ARG A 141 13.40 6.79 14.90
CA ARG A 141 14.65 6.30 15.50
C ARG A 141 15.18 5.06 14.79
N LEU A 142 14.31 4.10 14.48
CA LEU A 142 14.70 2.86 13.80
C LEU A 142 15.25 3.15 12.38
N ILE A 143 14.63 4.08 11.65
CA ILE A 143 15.15 4.51 10.34
C ILE A 143 16.55 5.12 10.49
N GLU A 144 16.74 6.04 11.45
CA GLU A 144 18.05 6.64 11.71
C GLU A 144 19.11 5.58 12.07
N GLU A 145 18.77 4.58 12.88
CA GLU A 145 19.66 3.48 13.26
C GLU A 145 20.00 2.56 12.09
N VAL A 146 19.03 2.25 11.21
CA VAL A 146 19.28 1.47 9.99
C VAL A 146 20.25 2.23 9.08
N LEU A 147 20.01 3.52 8.85
CA LEU A 147 20.89 4.34 8.01
C LEU A 147 22.30 4.45 8.57
N ALA A 148 22.43 4.65 9.89
CA ALA A 148 23.72 4.65 10.55
C ALA A 148 24.44 3.30 10.44
N ARG A 149 23.70 2.18 10.54
CA ARG A 149 24.26 0.82 10.40
C ARG A 149 24.86 0.56 9.03
N VAL A 150 24.23 1.07 7.98
CA VAL A 150 24.70 0.87 6.60
C VAL A 150 25.61 2.00 6.11
N GLU A 151 26.07 2.86 7.02
CA GLU A 151 26.90 4.04 6.73
C GLU A 151 26.27 4.99 5.68
N GLY A 152 24.94 5.01 5.63
CA GLY A 152 24.16 5.88 4.75
C GLY A 152 23.98 7.29 5.31
N PRO A 153 23.66 8.28 4.46
CA PRO A 153 23.39 9.64 4.93
C PRO A 153 22.14 9.66 5.81
N VAL A 154 22.27 10.15 7.04
CA VAL A 154 21.14 10.34 7.96
C VAL A 154 20.63 11.78 7.82
N PRO A 155 19.41 12.01 7.31
CA PRO A 155 18.84 13.35 7.25
C PRO A 155 18.66 13.96 8.64
N ALA A 156 18.74 15.28 8.73
CA ALA A 156 18.66 15.98 10.02
C ALA A 156 17.31 15.84 10.75
N ASP A 157 16.22 15.51 10.04
CA ASP A 157 14.87 15.44 10.60
C ASP A 157 14.02 14.36 9.90
N VAL A 158 14.33 13.09 10.19
CA VAL A 158 13.60 11.93 9.66
C VAL A 158 12.15 11.94 10.12
N ARG A 159 11.88 12.32 11.38
CA ARG A 159 10.53 12.35 11.94
C ARG A 159 9.61 13.30 11.17
N ARG A 160 10.07 14.49 10.82
CA ARG A 160 9.28 15.43 10.02
C ARG A 160 8.92 14.86 8.65
N TRP A 161 9.86 14.19 7.98
CA TRP A 161 9.57 13.54 6.69
C TRP A 161 8.56 12.41 6.85
N LEU A 162 8.69 11.60 7.91
CA LEU A 162 7.76 10.53 8.25
C LEU A 162 6.32 11.05 8.43
N GLN A 163 6.16 12.17 9.15
CA GLN A 163 4.86 12.76 9.46
C GLN A 163 4.18 13.43 8.26
N ARG A 164 4.96 13.98 7.32
CA ARG A 164 4.42 14.85 6.25
C ARG A 164 4.39 14.20 4.89
N ASP A 165 5.44 13.46 4.56
CA ASP A 165 5.77 13.13 3.17
C ASP A 165 5.77 11.60 2.94
N PHE A 166 6.15 10.81 3.95
CA PHE A 166 6.36 9.36 3.78
C PHE A 166 5.14 8.64 3.23
N PHE A 167 3.95 8.80 3.82
CA PHE A 167 2.79 8.04 3.34
C PHE A 167 2.34 8.46 1.95
N LYS A 168 2.50 9.74 1.58
CA LYS A 168 2.21 10.21 0.22
C LYS A 168 3.17 9.57 -0.79
N PHE A 169 4.47 9.57 -0.46
CA PHE A 169 5.49 8.91 -1.26
C PHE A 169 5.23 7.41 -1.38
N HIS A 170 4.99 6.73 -0.26
CA HIS A 170 4.70 5.30 -0.18
C HIS A 170 3.45 4.92 -0.97
N LEU A 171 2.38 5.72 -0.88
CA LEU A 171 1.17 5.48 -1.66
C LEU A 171 1.46 5.55 -3.16
N GLY A 172 2.25 6.51 -3.63
CA GLY A 172 2.67 6.60 -5.03
C GLY A 172 3.46 5.37 -5.48
N GLN A 173 4.49 5.00 -4.71
CA GLN A 173 5.34 3.84 -5.01
C GLN A 173 4.59 2.50 -5.00
N TYR A 174 3.49 2.41 -4.27
CA TYR A 174 2.64 1.21 -4.17
C TYR A 174 1.33 1.34 -4.95
N SER A 175 1.28 2.27 -5.92
CA SER A 175 0.18 2.42 -6.85
C SER A 175 0.65 2.15 -8.28
N LYS A 176 -0.10 1.35 -9.03
CA LYS A 176 0.13 1.14 -10.47
C LYS A 176 -1.21 1.00 -11.16
N SER A 177 -1.43 1.79 -12.22
CA SER A 177 -2.74 1.92 -12.86
C SER A 177 -3.82 2.17 -11.78
N ARG A 178 -4.95 1.45 -11.83
CA ARG A 178 -6.05 1.60 -10.86
C ARG A 178 -5.79 0.93 -9.51
N ARG A 179 -4.71 0.15 -9.36
CA ARG A 179 -4.41 -0.58 -8.11
C ARG A 179 -3.65 0.33 -7.17
N LYS A 180 -4.20 0.54 -5.97
CA LYS A 180 -3.54 1.24 -4.85
C LYS A 180 -3.35 0.28 -3.70
N ALA A 181 -2.10 -0.05 -3.37
CA ALA A 181 -1.78 -1.10 -2.42
C ALA A 181 -0.66 -0.71 -1.42
N PRO A 182 -0.75 0.45 -0.74
CA PRO A 182 0.24 0.82 0.28
C PRO A 182 0.25 -0.22 1.41
N ILE A 183 1.42 -0.64 1.85
CA ILE A 183 1.57 -1.68 2.89
C ILE A 183 1.95 -1.17 4.29
N TYR A 184 2.22 0.14 4.45
CA TYR A 184 2.52 0.78 5.73
C TYR A 184 1.40 1.78 5.98
N TRP A 185 0.62 1.56 7.02
CA TRP A 185 -0.62 2.31 7.25
C TRP A 185 -0.50 3.22 8.47
N PRO A 186 -0.50 4.55 8.27
CA PRO A 186 -0.52 5.50 9.39
C PRO A 186 -1.95 5.64 9.92
N LEU A 187 -2.21 5.04 11.08
CA LEU A 187 -3.40 5.28 11.87
C LEU A 187 -3.07 6.34 12.91
N SER A 188 -3.60 7.55 12.71
CA SER A 188 -3.24 8.70 13.54
C SER A 188 -4.43 9.27 14.29
N THR A 189 -4.11 9.94 15.40
CA THR A 189 -5.02 10.88 16.06
C THR A 189 -5.52 11.96 15.10
N SER A 190 -6.59 12.67 15.49
CA SER A 190 -7.22 13.68 14.62
C SER A 190 -6.27 14.80 14.21
N SER A 191 -5.36 15.22 15.10
CA SER A 191 -4.28 16.18 14.81
C SER A 191 -3.07 15.58 14.08
N GLY A 192 -2.90 14.26 14.11
CA GLY A 192 -1.70 13.58 13.60
C GLY A 192 -0.52 13.56 14.58
N SER A 193 -0.71 14.03 15.82
CA SER A 193 0.32 14.12 16.85
C SER A 193 0.82 12.77 17.37
N TYR A 194 0.02 11.71 17.23
CA TYR A 194 0.41 10.34 17.55
C TYR A 194 -0.04 9.42 16.43
N THR A 195 0.89 8.65 15.88
CA THR A 195 0.65 7.77 14.71
C THR A 195 1.18 6.38 14.98
N LEU A 196 0.30 5.39 14.82
CA LEU A 196 0.69 3.98 14.71
C LEU A 196 0.87 3.62 13.24
N TRP A 197 1.95 2.92 12.93
CA TRP A 197 2.24 2.41 11.59
C TRP A 197 2.04 0.91 11.56
N LEU A 198 0.97 0.47 10.90
CA LEU A 198 0.63 -0.95 10.77
C LEU A 198 1.25 -1.53 9.50
N TYR A 199 1.79 -2.74 9.60
CA TYR A 199 2.32 -3.49 8.47
C TYR A 199 1.25 -4.44 7.90
N TYR A 200 0.72 -4.11 6.72
CA TYR A 200 -0.35 -4.88 6.07
C TYR A 200 -0.06 -6.39 5.97
N PRO A 201 1.13 -6.84 5.55
CA PRO A 201 1.43 -8.27 5.40
C PRO A 201 1.39 -9.07 6.71
N SER A 202 1.42 -8.42 7.87
CA SER A 202 1.36 -9.10 9.18
C SER A 202 0.05 -8.84 9.95
N LEU A 203 -0.99 -8.34 9.27
CA LEU A 203 -2.28 -8.13 9.92
C LEU A 203 -2.92 -9.44 10.34
N THR A 204 -3.59 -9.39 11.48
CA THR A 204 -4.39 -10.48 12.04
C THR A 204 -5.63 -9.89 12.72
N ASP A 205 -6.56 -10.75 13.10
CA ASP A 205 -7.72 -10.40 13.93
C ASP A 205 -7.36 -9.73 15.25
N GLN A 206 -6.12 -9.93 15.74
CA GLN A 206 -5.64 -9.36 17.00
C GLN A 206 -4.94 -8.02 16.82
N THR A 207 -4.57 -7.60 15.61
CA THR A 207 -3.71 -6.43 15.39
C THR A 207 -4.29 -5.15 16.01
N LEU A 208 -5.60 -4.91 15.89
CA LEU A 208 -6.21 -3.71 16.47
C LEU A 208 -6.28 -3.77 18.02
N PHE A 209 -6.46 -4.96 18.60
CA PHE A 209 -6.39 -5.14 20.05
C PHE A 209 -4.97 -4.94 20.56
N THR A 210 -3.96 -5.48 19.87
CA THR A 210 -2.54 -5.24 20.15
C THR A 210 -2.19 -3.76 20.06
N ALA A 211 -2.67 -3.05 19.03
CA ALA A 211 -2.48 -1.60 18.89
C ALA A 211 -3.01 -0.82 20.11
N VAL A 212 -4.16 -1.23 20.64
CA VAL A 212 -4.75 -0.61 21.83
C VAL A 212 -3.95 -0.95 23.08
N ASN A 213 -3.77 -2.24 23.38
CA ASN A 213 -3.21 -2.73 24.64
C ASN A 213 -1.72 -2.40 24.81
N ASP A 214 -0.94 -2.49 23.73
CA ASP A 214 0.52 -2.41 23.81
C ASP A 214 1.06 -1.01 23.49
N PHE A 215 0.26 -0.15 22.85
CA PHE A 215 0.70 1.19 22.43
C PHE A 215 -0.18 2.29 23.01
N ILE A 216 -1.51 2.25 22.79
CA ILE A 216 -2.38 3.37 23.17
C ILE A 216 -2.63 3.42 24.68
N GLU A 217 -2.92 2.30 25.33
CA GLU A 217 -3.14 2.26 26.78
C GLU A 217 -1.91 2.69 27.59
N PRO A 218 -0.69 2.19 27.29
CA PRO A 218 0.52 2.68 27.94
C PRO A 218 0.75 4.17 27.72
N LYS A 219 0.52 4.66 26.49
CA LYS A 219 0.66 6.08 26.19
C LYS A 219 -0.35 6.95 26.92
N LEU A 220 -1.61 6.52 26.99
CA LEU A 220 -2.66 7.19 27.78
C LEU A 220 -2.28 7.28 29.25
N LYS A 221 -1.73 6.20 29.83
CA LYS A 221 -1.26 6.20 31.21
C LYS A 221 -0.13 7.20 31.43
N GLN A 222 0.84 7.26 30.50
CA GLN A 222 1.93 8.24 30.55
C GLN A 222 1.40 9.67 30.47
N VAL A 223 0.59 9.98 29.45
CA VAL A 223 0.01 11.32 29.26
C VAL A 223 -0.83 11.73 30.47
N GLY A 224 -1.65 10.83 31.02
CA GLY A 224 -2.44 11.09 32.23
C GLY A 224 -1.58 11.40 33.46
N GLN A 225 -0.42 10.76 33.61
CA GLN A 225 0.55 11.07 34.67
C GLN A 225 1.17 12.47 34.48
N ASP A 226 1.53 12.82 33.24
CA ASP A 226 2.10 14.13 32.91
C ASP A 226 1.08 15.27 33.13
N VAL A 227 -0.18 15.06 32.72
CA VAL A 227 -1.31 15.97 32.99
C VAL A 227 -1.50 16.13 34.50
N ALA A 228 -1.47 15.04 35.27
CA ALA A 228 -1.63 15.11 36.72
C ALA A 228 -0.47 15.87 37.39
N ALA A 229 0.77 15.64 36.96
CA ALA A 229 1.95 16.34 37.48
C ALA A 229 1.88 17.85 37.24
N LEU A 230 1.49 18.27 36.03
CA LEU A 230 1.29 19.68 35.70
C LEU A 230 0.10 20.28 36.45
N ARG A 231 -0.99 19.53 36.65
CA ARG A 231 -2.14 19.97 37.46
C ARG A 231 -1.72 20.22 38.92
N THR A 232 -0.87 19.38 39.49
CA THR A 232 -0.35 19.56 40.86
C THR A 232 0.51 20.81 41.03
N LYS A 233 1.22 21.25 39.98
CA LYS A 233 1.97 22.53 40.02
C LYS A 233 1.03 23.75 40.19
N GLY A 234 -0.25 23.64 39.80
CA GLY A 234 -1.25 24.68 40.05
C GLY A 234 -0.84 26.06 39.52
N SER A 235 -0.76 27.04 40.44
CA SER A 235 -0.35 28.43 40.15
C SER A 235 1.16 28.62 39.98
N ALA A 236 1.98 27.60 40.27
CA ALA A 236 3.43 27.64 40.03
C ALA A 236 3.80 27.25 38.59
N ARG A 237 2.82 27.00 37.71
CA ARG A 237 3.06 26.72 36.30
C ARG A 237 3.61 27.95 35.60
N SER A 238 4.67 27.76 34.83
CA SER A 238 5.14 28.74 33.87
C SER A 238 4.21 28.81 32.64
N ARG A 239 4.41 29.81 31.78
CA ARG A 239 3.72 29.89 30.48
C ARG A 239 3.95 28.64 29.62
N ASP A 240 5.15 28.07 29.68
CA ASP A 240 5.48 26.85 28.94
C ASP A 240 4.80 25.62 29.56
N ASP A 241 4.66 25.56 30.90
CA ASP A 241 3.87 24.53 31.58
C ASP A 241 2.38 24.61 31.23
N GLU A 242 1.83 25.82 31.09
CA GLU A 242 0.43 26.02 30.66
C GLU A 242 0.22 25.50 29.23
N LYS A 243 1.11 25.86 28.30
CA LYS A 243 1.06 25.38 26.91
C LYS A 243 1.20 23.86 26.82
N ALA A 244 2.14 23.28 27.57
CA ALA A 244 2.33 21.83 27.62
C ALA A 244 1.11 21.13 28.21
N PHE A 245 0.50 21.71 29.25
CA PHE A 245 -0.71 21.17 29.86
C PHE A 245 -1.88 21.14 28.87
N GLU A 246 -2.15 22.23 28.14
CA GLU A 246 -3.19 22.26 27.11
C GLU A 246 -2.93 21.23 26.01
N ALA A 247 -1.69 21.12 25.52
CA ALA A 247 -1.32 20.15 24.50
C ALA A 247 -1.50 18.69 24.97
N LEU A 248 -1.13 18.39 26.21
CA LEU A 248 -1.31 17.05 26.78
C LEU A 248 -2.78 16.70 27.02
N GLN A 249 -3.61 17.67 27.44
CA GLN A 249 -5.05 17.44 27.56
C GLN A 249 -5.72 17.18 26.21
N ALA A 250 -5.30 17.91 25.17
CA ALA A 250 -5.78 17.65 23.81
C ALA A 250 -5.35 16.26 23.32
N LEU A 251 -4.07 15.89 23.53
CA LEU A 251 -3.56 14.57 23.17
C LEU A 251 -4.26 13.45 23.94
N GLU A 252 -4.52 13.63 25.24
CA GLU A 252 -5.26 12.65 26.06
C GLU A 252 -6.64 12.36 25.47
N LEU A 253 -7.38 13.40 25.08
CA LEU A 253 -8.69 13.26 24.46
C LEU A 253 -8.59 12.54 23.10
N GLU A 254 -7.64 12.95 22.25
CA GLU A 254 -7.44 12.33 20.94
C GLU A 254 -7.02 10.85 21.03
N LEU A 255 -6.23 10.48 22.03
CA LEU A 255 -5.84 9.09 22.29
C LEU A 255 -7.03 8.25 22.77
N ILE A 256 -7.92 8.83 23.59
CA ILE A 256 -9.19 8.19 23.98
C ILE A 256 -10.07 7.95 22.74
N GLU A 257 -10.23 8.94 21.88
CA GLU A 257 -10.99 8.82 20.62
C GLU A 257 -10.40 7.74 19.71
N LEU A 258 -9.07 7.72 19.56
CA LEU A 258 -8.36 6.73 18.76
C LEU A 258 -8.57 5.32 19.33
N ARG A 259 -8.42 5.15 20.65
CA ARG A 259 -8.66 3.88 21.35
C ARG A 259 -10.08 3.37 21.10
N ASP A 260 -11.08 4.22 21.36
CA ASP A 260 -12.49 3.83 21.29
C ASP A 260 -12.90 3.49 19.86
N THR A 261 -12.38 4.23 18.88
CA THR A 261 -12.58 3.94 17.45
C THR A 261 -11.96 2.60 17.06
N LEU A 262 -10.72 2.32 17.47
CA LEU A 262 -10.06 1.05 17.18
C LEU A 262 -10.78 -0.13 17.84
N LEU A 263 -11.20 0.00 19.10
CA LEU A 263 -11.95 -1.04 19.81
C LEU A 263 -13.32 -1.30 19.17
N ALA A 264 -14.01 -0.27 18.69
CA ALA A 264 -15.28 -0.44 17.99
C ALA A 264 -15.10 -1.23 16.68
N ILE A 265 -14.03 -0.97 15.94
CA ILE A 265 -13.71 -1.69 14.70
C ILE A 265 -13.25 -3.12 14.99
N ALA A 266 -12.38 -3.30 16.00
CA ALA A 266 -11.74 -4.58 16.34
C ALA A 266 -12.73 -5.71 16.65
N GLN A 267 -13.92 -5.40 17.15
CA GLN A 267 -14.96 -6.39 17.48
C GLN A 267 -15.32 -7.28 16.27
N THR A 268 -15.44 -6.66 15.10
CA THR A 268 -15.91 -7.31 13.86
C THR A 268 -14.80 -7.46 12.82
N TYR A 269 -13.69 -6.73 12.98
CA TYR A 269 -12.61 -6.73 12.00
C TYR A 269 -11.91 -8.09 11.90
N ARG A 270 -11.97 -8.71 10.73
CA ARG A 270 -11.30 -9.96 10.37
C ARG A 270 -10.57 -9.77 9.04
N PRO A 271 -9.33 -9.23 9.05
CA PRO A 271 -8.62 -8.94 7.82
C PRO A 271 -8.24 -10.24 7.10
N ASN A 272 -8.36 -10.24 5.77
CA ASN A 272 -7.84 -11.29 4.92
C ASN A 272 -7.02 -10.66 3.79
N HIS A 273 -5.79 -11.13 3.58
CA HIS A 273 -4.90 -10.61 2.55
C HIS A 273 -5.43 -10.79 1.13
N ASP A 274 -6.28 -11.79 0.90
CA ASP A 274 -6.89 -12.07 -0.40
C ASP A 274 -7.98 -11.05 -0.78
N ASP A 275 -8.51 -10.29 0.19
CA ASP A 275 -9.45 -9.20 -0.07
C ASP A 275 -8.77 -7.98 -0.70
N GLY A 276 -7.43 -7.93 -0.62
CA GLY A 276 -6.63 -6.82 -1.09
C GLY A 276 -6.58 -5.64 -0.13
N VAL A 277 -5.51 -4.83 -0.29
CA VAL A 277 -5.16 -3.72 0.61
C VAL A 277 -6.30 -2.72 0.81
N GLN A 278 -6.95 -2.30 -0.28
CA GLN A 278 -7.96 -1.24 -0.23
C GLN A 278 -9.22 -1.67 0.55
N ILE A 279 -9.71 -2.90 0.35
CA ILE A 279 -10.86 -3.45 1.08
C ILE A 279 -10.47 -3.66 2.54
N THR A 280 -9.31 -4.27 2.79
CA THR A 280 -8.80 -4.55 4.15
C THR A 280 -8.64 -3.27 4.99
N ALA A 281 -8.23 -2.15 4.38
CA ALA A 281 -8.06 -0.86 5.04
C ALA A 281 -9.37 -0.06 5.14
N ALA A 282 -10.43 -0.42 4.42
CA ALA A 282 -11.66 0.38 4.31
C ALA A 282 -12.32 0.71 5.65
N PRO A 283 -12.47 -0.21 6.63
CA PRO A 283 -13.06 0.11 7.94
C PRO A 283 -12.29 1.19 8.71
N LEU A 284 -10.99 1.33 8.45
CA LEU A 284 -10.07 2.21 9.15
C LEU A 284 -10.00 3.62 8.54
N TRP A 285 -10.84 3.94 7.54
CA TRP A 285 -10.74 5.17 6.73
C TRP A 285 -10.68 6.47 7.55
N GLN A 286 -11.35 6.53 8.70
CA GLN A 286 -11.39 7.70 9.58
C GLN A 286 -10.04 8.01 10.25
N LEU A 287 -9.15 7.02 10.32
CA LEU A 287 -7.87 7.07 11.03
C LEU A 287 -6.72 7.54 10.12
N PHE A 288 -6.89 7.46 8.80
CA PHE A 288 -5.92 7.98 7.83
C PHE A 288 -6.05 9.50 7.67
N ARG A 289 -4.92 10.21 7.66
CA ARG A 289 -4.89 11.68 7.51
C ARG A 289 -4.74 12.16 6.07
N LEU A 290 -4.15 11.35 5.19
CA LEU A 290 -3.99 11.69 3.78
C LEU A 290 -5.35 11.67 3.05
N LYS A 291 -5.88 12.86 2.73
CA LYS A 291 -7.25 13.05 2.22
C LYS A 291 -7.59 12.25 0.96
N PRO A 292 -6.74 12.17 -0.08
CA PRO A 292 -7.00 11.34 -1.24
C PRO A 292 -7.23 9.86 -0.89
N TRP A 293 -6.37 9.28 -0.05
CA TRP A 293 -6.50 7.89 0.38
C TRP A 293 -7.71 7.67 1.29
N GLN A 294 -7.94 8.57 2.24
CA GLN A 294 -9.11 8.55 3.10
C GLN A 294 -10.42 8.53 2.30
N LYS A 295 -10.51 9.32 1.22
CA LYS A 295 -11.68 9.33 0.34
C LYS A 295 -11.87 7.98 -0.37
N VAL A 296 -10.81 7.42 -0.94
CA VAL A 296 -10.85 6.10 -1.60
C VAL A 296 -11.34 5.03 -0.64
N LEU A 297 -10.83 4.99 0.59
CA LEU A 297 -11.26 4.02 1.60
C LEU A 297 -12.71 4.23 2.03
N LYS A 298 -13.14 5.48 2.21
CA LYS A 298 -14.54 5.79 2.55
C LYS A 298 -15.51 5.35 1.45
N ASP A 299 -15.17 5.60 0.19
CA ASP A 299 -15.99 5.18 -0.95
C ASP A 299 -16.01 3.64 -1.07
N THR A 300 -14.90 2.98 -0.75
CA THR A 300 -14.81 1.50 -0.69
C THR A 300 -15.67 0.93 0.43
N TRP A 301 -15.65 1.57 1.60
CA TRP A 301 -16.49 1.20 2.73
C TRP A 301 -17.98 1.30 2.39
N ALA A 302 -18.41 2.38 1.73
CA ALA A 302 -19.79 2.52 1.27
C ALA A 302 -20.21 1.42 0.27
N LYS A 303 -19.30 1.00 -0.61
CA LYS A 303 -19.52 -0.12 -1.54
C LYS A 303 -19.60 -1.48 -0.81
N LEU A 304 -18.79 -1.70 0.22
CA LEU A 304 -18.89 -2.87 1.12
C LEU A 304 -20.26 -2.89 1.84
N GLU A 305 -20.71 -1.75 2.37
CA GLU A 305 -22.02 -1.61 3.01
C GLU A 305 -23.17 -1.94 2.04
N LYS A 306 -23.03 -1.59 0.77
CA LYS A 306 -24.01 -1.89 -0.28
C LYS A 306 -23.96 -3.35 -0.77
N GLY A 307 -22.86 -4.06 -0.52
CA GLY A 307 -22.65 -5.44 -0.94
C GLY A 307 -22.05 -5.61 -2.34
N ASP A 308 -21.39 -4.56 -2.86
CA ASP A 308 -20.67 -4.61 -4.15
C ASP A 308 -19.41 -5.49 -4.07
N TYR A 309 -18.92 -5.76 -2.85
CA TYR A 309 -17.74 -6.58 -2.57
C TYR A 309 -18.07 -7.78 -1.67
N ASP A 310 -19.25 -8.37 -1.79
CA ASP A 310 -19.64 -9.51 -0.94
C ASP A 310 -18.74 -10.74 -1.12
N TRP A 311 -17.91 -10.80 -2.18
CA TRP A 311 -16.87 -11.81 -2.35
C TRP A 311 -15.73 -11.71 -1.34
N ALA A 312 -15.53 -10.54 -0.71
CA ALA A 312 -14.46 -10.33 0.26
C ALA A 312 -14.82 -10.99 1.61
N HIS A 313 -13.85 -11.62 2.25
CA HIS A 313 -13.99 -12.23 3.57
C HIS A 313 -14.33 -11.19 4.64
N LEU A 314 -13.82 -9.97 4.50
CA LEU A 314 -14.19 -8.86 5.35
C LEU A 314 -15.69 -8.55 5.28
N ALA A 315 -16.33 -8.67 4.11
CA ALA A 315 -17.77 -8.48 3.99
C ALA A 315 -18.54 -9.56 4.77
N MET A 316 -18.06 -10.80 4.76
CA MET A 316 -18.62 -11.90 5.56
C MET A 316 -18.52 -11.67 7.07
N ALA A 317 -17.46 -11.01 7.52
CA ALA A 317 -17.31 -10.64 8.93
C ALA A 317 -18.34 -9.59 9.38
N TYR A 318 -18.59 -8.57 8.55
CA TYR A 318 -19.51 -7.46 8.87
C TYR A 318 -20.98 -7.75 8.57
N TRP A 319 -21.28 -8.52 7.52
CA TRP A 319 -22.65 -8.81 7.07
C TRP A 319 -22.85 -10.30 6.75
N PRO A 320 -22.67 -11.20 7.74
CA PRO A 320 -22.69 -12.64 7.49
C PRO A 320 -24.01 -13.12 6.89
N ASP A 321 -25.15 -12.63 7.38
CA ASP A 321 -26.48 -13.08 6.91
C ASP A 321 -26.69 -12.72 5.43
N ARG A 322 -26.33 -11.49 5.04
CA ARG A 322 -26.42 -11.01 3.65
C ARG A 322 -25.55 -11.84 2.70
N VAL A 323 -24.31 -12.11 3.10
CA VAL A 323 -23.36 -12.87 2.27
C VAL A 323 -23.81 -14.32 2.15
N ARG A 324 -24.26 -14.95 3.24
CA ARG A 324 -24.79 -16.33 3.24
C ARG A 324 -26.01 -16.47 2.33
N GLU A 325 -26.97 -15.54 2.39
CA GLU A 325 -28.15 -15.54 1.51
C GLU A 325 -27.75 -15.51 0.03
N LYS A 326 -26.76 -14.68 -0.34
CA LYS A 326 -26.27 -14.64 -1.72
C LYS A 326 -25.56 -15.92 -2.14
N CYS A 327 -24.85 -16.59 -1.23
CA CYS A 327 -24.17 -17.87 -1.52
C CYS A 327 -25.16 -18.99 -1.90
N GLU A 328 -26.42 -18.93 -1.48
CA GLU A 328 -27.44 -19.94 -1.88
C GLU A 328 -27.70 -19.92 -3.39
N THR A 329 -27.53 -18.77 -4.04
CA THR A 329 -27.88 -18.57 -5.47
C THR A 329 -26.68 -18.27 -6.37
N ASP A 330 -25.55 -17.84 -5.79
CA ASP A 330 -24.30 -17.58 -6.50
C ASP A 330 -23.22 -18.59 -6.11
N LYS A 331 -22.93 -19.51 -7.03
CA LYS A 331 -21.94 -20.57 -6.82
C LYS A 331 -20.52 -20.02 -6.64
N SER A 332 -20.16 -18.98 -7.38
CA SER A 332 -18.82 -18.39 -7.31
C SER A 332 -18.62 -17.74 -5.95
N LEU A 333 -19.65 -17.05 -5.45
CA LEU A 333 -19.64 -16.47 -4.13
C LEU A 333 -19.58 -17.54 -3.03
N ALA A 334 -20.35 -18.62 -3.19
CA ALA A 334 -20.30 -19.75 -2.27
C ALA A 334 -18.90 -20.37 -2.17
N ILE A 335 -18.21 -20.53 -3.30
CA ILE A 335 -16.81 -21.02 -3.34
C ILE A 335 -15.87 -20.04 -2.63
N ALA A 336 -16.04 -18.73 -2.86
CA ALA A 336 -15.17 -17.72 -2.25
C ALA A 336 -15.21 -17.72 -0.71
N HIS A 337 -16.29 -18.23 -0.10
CA HIS A 337 -16.48 -18.31 1.35
C HIS A 337 -16.44 -19.73 1.92
N ASP A 338 -16.09 -20.74 1.13
CA ASP A 338 -16.17 -22.18 1.50
C ASP A 338 -17.59 -22.62 1.94
N LEU A 339 -18.63 -22.04 1.33
CA LEU A 339 -20.05 -22.25 1.63
C LEU A 339 -20.80 -22.98 0.51
N GLU A 340 -20.12 -23.75 -0.35
CA GLU A 340 -20.75 -24.49 -1.46
C GLU A 340 -21.90 -25.41 -1.02
N HIS A 341 -21.88 -25.89 0.22
CA HIS A 341 -22.94 -26.71 0.80
C HIS A 341 -24.28 -25.98 0.95
N LEU A 342 -24.30 -24.64 0.90
CA LEU A 342 -25.51 -23.81 0.91
C LEU A 342 -26.07 -23.56 -0.49
N TYR A 343 -25.26 -23.75 -1.55
CA TYR A 343 -25.65 -23.43 -2.91
C TYR A 343 -26.74 -24.37 -3.44
N VAL A 344 -27.80 -23.80 -3.99
CA VAL A 344 -28.90 -24.52 -4.62
C VAL A 344 -28.83 -24.32 -6.13
N GLU A 345 -28.55 -25.41 -6.87
CA GLU A 345 -28.49 -25.35 -8.32
C GLU A 345 -29.87 -25.00 -8.92
N PRO A 346 -29.99 -23.91 -9.70
CA PRO A 346 -31.26 -23.51 -10.26
C PRO A 346 -31.76 -24.53 -11.28
N GLU A 347 -33.07 -24.79 -11.30
CA GLU A 347 -33.66 -25.70 -12.28
C GLU A 347 -33.31 -25.27 -13.72
N PRO A 348 -32.97 -26.22 -14.61
CA PRO A 348 -32.56 -25.91 -15.97
C PRO A 348 -33.68 -25.16 -16.69
N LYS A 349 -33.42 -23.91 -17.08
CA LYS A 349 -34.38 -23.13 -17.87
C LYS A 349 -34.65 -23.87 -19.19
N PRO A 350 -35.91 -24.15 -19.56
CA PRO A 350 -36.23 -24.84 -20.80
C PRO A 350 -35.69 -24.02 -21.98
N THR A 351 -34.84 -24.63 -22.78
CA THR A 351 -34.30 -24.02 -24.00
C THR A 351 -35.45 -23.57 -24.88
N LYS A 352 -35.59 -22.26 -25.12
CA LYS A 352 -36.56 -21.73 -26.08
C LYS A 352 -36.29 -22.39 -27.44
N ALA A 353 -37.19 -23.26 -27.89
CA ALA A 353 -37.12 -23.85 -29.22
C ALA A 353 -37.05 -22.72 -30.25
N ARG A 354 -35.93 -22.64 -30.99
CA ARG A 354 -35.77 -21.73 -32.12
C ARG A 354 -36.95 -21.94 -33.07
N GLY A 355 -37.81 -20.93 -33.19
CA GLY A 355 -38.98 -20.97 -34.05
C GLY A 355 -38.60 -21.35 -35.47
N ARG A 356 -39.13 -22.48 -35.94
CA ARG A 356 -38.98 -22.96 -37.32
C ARG A 356 -39.67 -21.95 -38.23
N LYS A 357 -38.90 -21.12 -38.93
CA LYS A 357 -39.38 -20.23 -39.99
C LYS A 357 -40.10 -21.09 -41.04
N LYS A 358 -41.42 -20.97 -41.15
CA LYS A 358 -42.17 -21.54 -42.27
C LYS A 358 -41.89 -20.65 -43.49
N ASN A 359 -41.21 -21.22 -44.48
CA ASN A 359 -41.20 -20.64 -45.83
C ASN A 359 -42.62 -20.79 -46.38
N GLY A 360 -43.25 -19.64 -46.67
CA GLY A 360 -44.47 -19.51 -47.44
C GLY A 360 -44.19 -18.62 -48.63
#